data_AF-A0A958DER6-F1
#
_entry.id   AF-A0A958DER6-F1
#
_cell.length_a   1.000
_cell.length_b   1.000
_cell.length_c   1.000
_cell.angle_alpha   90.00
_cell.angle_beta   90.00
_cell.angle_gamma   90.00
#
_symmetry.space_group_name_H-M   'P 1'
#
loop_
_entity.id
_entity.type
_entity.pdbx_description
1 polymer ?
#
loop_
_entity_poly.entity_id
_entity_poly.type
_entity_poly.pdbx_seq_one_letter_code
_entity_poly.pdbx_strand_id
1 'polypeptide(L)'
;CQFCHPRGQQTIEGVPGAPGLSMGRAAVVVGSGSIMDIPDRPVTKVGAEERRLHAAIRAVRDEASEIRAAFAGQLGEAELGLFDAYAMLLDSPELVDTATAEIWGGNWAAGSVARAVEKLARQFDAIPDAYLRERAADIRALGGRIISHLLDKTDTTAIGGGPTIVVGQCLSVLDIGKVKQGDLVGIVTAEGSA
;
A
#
# COMPACT_ATOMS: atom_id res chain seq x y z
N CYS A 1 -21.54 9.06 -37.01
CA CYS A 1 -21.57 10.42 -36.41
C CYS A 1 -20.29 10.67 -35.64
N GLN A 2 -19.45 11.58 -36.13
CA GLN A 2 -18.05 11.76 -35.69
C GLN A 2 -17.87 13.00 -34.78
N PHE A 3 -18.96 13.52 -34.20
CA PHE A 3 -19.02 14.86 -33.60
C PHE A 3 -19.83 14.94 -32.29
N CYS A 4 -19.67 13.96 -31.39
CA CYS A 4 -20.15 14.08 -30.00
C CYS A 4 -19.06 13.59 -29.03
N HIS A 5 -17.94 14.31 -28.97
CA HIS A 5 -17.05 14.22 -27.81
C HIS A 5 -17.35 15.40 -26.88
N PRO A 6 -17.92 15.18 -25.69
CA PRO A 6 -17.93 16.21 -24.66
C PRO A 6 -16.47 16.55 -24.34
N ARG A 7 -16.13 17.85 -24.34
CA ARG A 7 -14.79 18.32 -23.96
C ARG A 7 -14.45 17.78 -22.57
N GLY A 8 -13.41 16.96 -22.48
CA GLY A 8 -12.94 16.34 -21.24
C GLY A 8 -13.04 14.82 -21.16
N GLN A 9 -13.60 14.15 -22.18
CA GLN A 9 -13.57 12.68 -22.23
C GLN A 9 -12.22 12.19 -22.75
N GLN A 10 -11.57 11.30 -21.99
CA GLN A 10 -10.38 10.57 -22.42
C GLN A 10 -10.65 9.07 -22.42
N THR A 11 -10.17 8.39 -23.45
CA THR A 11 -10.18 6.94 -23.55
C THR A 11 -8.76 6.46 -23.29
N ILE A 12 -8.62 5.56 -22.31
CA ILE A 12 -7.34 4.94 -21.96
C ILE A 12 -7.49 3.46 -22.24
N GLU A 13 -6.60 2.91 -23.06
CA GLU A 13 -6.51 1.47 -23.31
C GLU A 13 -5.65 0.82 -22.24
N GLY A 14 -6.07 -0.35 -21.75
CA GLY A 14 -5.38 -1.11 -20.72
C GLY A 14 -5.58 -2.61 -20.90
N VAL A 15 -5.00 -3.41 -20.01
CA VAL A 15 -5.14 -4.87 -20.00
C VAL A 15 -6.33 -5.25 -19.11
N PRO A 16 -7.29 -6.07 -19.58
CA PRO A 16 -8.43 -6.47 -18.77
C PRO A 16 -8.01 -7.45 -17.67
N GLY A 17 -8.14 -7.06 -16.41
CA GLY A 17 -7.91 -7.95 -15.26
C GLY A 17 -9.13 -8.83 -14.91
N ALA A 18 -10.35 -8.37 -15.19
CA ALA A 18 -11.58 -9.13 -15.00
C ALA A 18 -12.63 -8.74 -16.07
N PRO A 19 -13.49 -9.68 -16.51
CA PRO A 19 -14.56 -9.36 -17.46
C PRO A 19 -15.67 -8.54 -16.80
N GLY A 20 -16.22 -7.55 -17.52
CA GLY A 20 -17.37 -6.77 -17.07
C GLY A 20 -17.40 -5.35 -17.62
N LEU A 21 -18.51 -4.65 -17.38
CA LEU A 21 -18.66 -3.21 -17.62
C LEU A 21 -19.18 -2.57 -16.33
N SER A 22 -18.51 -1.52 -15.86
CA SER A 22 -18.95 -0.76 -14.69
C SER A 22 -18.88 0.75 -14.93
N MET A 23 -19.67 1.49 -14.15
CA MET A 23 -19.69 2.95 -14.13
C MET A 23 -19.75 3.42 -12.69
N GLY A 24 -18.90 4.39 -12.35
CA GLY A 24 -18.81 4.93 -10.99
C GLY A 24 -17.95 6.18 -10.95
N ARG A 25 -17.90 6.83 -9.79
CA ARG A 25 -16.99 7.96 -9.56
C ARG A 25 -15.57 7.44 -9.41
N ALA A 26 -14.61 8.09 -10.07
CA ALA A 26 -13.20 7.77 -9.92
C ALA A 26 -12.69 8.31 -8.57
N ALA A 27 -12.20 7.42 -7.72
CA ALA A 27 -11.46 7.78 -6.51
C ALA A 27 -9.97 7.52 -6.77
N VAL A 28 -9.18 8.60 -6.83
CA VAL A 28 -7.75 8.50 -7.13
C VAL A 28 -6.99 8.27 -5.83
N VAL A 29 -6.36 7.11 -5.71
CA VAL A 29 -5.43 6.80 -4.64
C VAL A 29 -4.06 7.28 -5.09
N VAL A 30 -3.63 8.41 -4.53
CA VAL A 30 -2.26 8.89 -4.68
C VAL A 30 -1.44 8.22 -3.60
N GLY A 31 -0.64 7.23 -3.97
CA GLY A 31 0.34 6.66 -3.06
C GLY A 31 1.28 7.75 -2.54
N SER A 32 1.78 7.60 -1.31
CA SER A 32 3.07 8.22 -1.00
C SER A 32 4.05 7.69 -2.05
N GLY A 33 4.73 8.58 -2.79
CA GLY A 33 5.65 8.19 -3.88
C GLY A 33 6.63 7.06 -3.51
N SER A 34 7.39 6.58 -4.48
CA SER A 34 8.23 5.39 -4.31
C SER A 34 9.03 5.45 -3.02
N ILE A 35 9.08 4.34 -2.28
CA ILE A 35 9.94 4.24 -1.09
C ILE A 35 11.41 4.54 -1.43
N MET A 36 11.80 4.35 -2.70
CA MET A 36 13.12 4.64 -3.24
C MET A 36 13.40 6.14 -3.37
N ASP A 37 12.36 6.98 -3.40
CA ASP A 37 12.48 8.44 -3.50
C ASP A 37 12.63 9.10 -2.13
N ILE A 38 12.58 8.34 -1.03
CA ILE A 38 12.73 8.84 0.33
C ILE A 38 14.21 9.10 0.61
N PRO A 39 14.64 10.36 0.75
CA PRO A 39 16.04 10.68 0.96
C PRO A 39 16.47 10.30 2.39
N ASP A 40 17.74 9.94 2.55
CA ASP A 40 18.36 9.87 3.86
C ASP A 40 18.44 11.26 4.48
N ARG A 41 18.20 11.33 5.79
CA ARG A 41 18.30 12.56 6.58
C ARG A 41 18.87 12.24 7.95
N PRO A 42 19.71 13.14 8.51
CA PRO A 42 20.26 12.92 9.84
C PRO A 42 19.15 12.90 10.89
N VAL A 43 19.31 12.00 11.86
CA VAL A 43 18.42 11.88 13.02
C VAL A 43 18.64 13.04 13.98
N THR A 44 17.58 13.75 14.36
CA THR A 44 17.68 14.82 15.38
C THR A 44 17.57 14.26 16.79
N LYS A 45 16.66 13.30 16.99
CA LYS A 45 16.38 12.68 18.30
C LYS A 45 16.06 11.20 18.11
N VAL A 46 17.06 10.34 18.31
CA VAL A 46 16.97 8.87 18.12
C VAL A 46 15.73 8.29 18.81
N GLY A 47 15.59 8.48 20.12
CA GLY A 47 14.45 7.92 20.86
C GLY A 47 13.08 8.49 20.45
N ALA A 48 13.02 9.68 19.84
CA ALA A 48 11.77 10.21 19.30
C ALA A 48 11.42 9.55 17.96
N GLU A 49 12.40 9.38 17.08
CA GLU A 49 12.23 8.69 15.79
C GLU A 49 11.89 7.21 15.98
N GLU A 50 12.51 6.54 16.96
CA GLU A 50 12.16 5.16 17.32
C GLU A 50 10.70 5.05 17.79
N ARG A 51 10.23 5.97 18.64
CA ARG A 51 8.81 6.00 19.04
C ARG A 51 7.88 6.25 17.86
N ARG A 52 8.26 7.12 16.93
CA ARG A 52 7.50 7.39 15.69
C ARG A 52 7.42 6.15 14.81
N LEU A 53 8.54 5.42 14.64
CA LEU A 53 8.58 4.15 13.91
C LEU A 53 7.57 3.16 14.50
N HIS A 54 7.65 2.88 15.79
CA HIS A 54 6.75 1.94 16.46
C HIS A 54 5.28 2.39 16.41
N ALA A 55 5.02 3.70 16.50
CA ALA A 55 3.67 4.24 16.36
C ALA A 55 3.11 4.05 14.93
N ALA A 56 3.93 4.31 13.91
CA ALA A 56 3.55 4.11 12.52
C ALA A 56 3.27 2.63 12.22
N ILE A 57 4.13 1.71 12.69
CA ILE A 57 3.92 0.27 12.51
C ILE A 57 2.62 -0.18 13.17
N ARG A 58 2.35 0.25 14.41
CA ARG A 58 1.08 -0.05 15.08
C ARG A 58 -0.12 0.47 14.29
N ALA A 59 -0.06 1.71 13.79
CA ALA A 59 -1.16 2.27 13.01
C ALA A 59 -1.44 1.46 11.73
N VAL A 60 -0.40 1.03 11.01
CA VAL A 60 -0.58 0.17 9.82
C VAL A 60 -1.15 -1.19 10.20
N ARG A 61 -0.75 -1.75 11.34
CA ARG A 61 -1.30 -3.02 11.84
C ARG A 61 -2.78 -2.89 12.17
N ASP A 62 -3.16 -1.82 12.86
CA ASP A 62 -4.56 -1.56 13.23
C ASP A 62 -5.41 -1.41 11.96
N GLU A 63 -4.95 -0.66 10.96
CA GLU A 63 -5.60 -0.55 9.66
C GLU A 63 -5.78 -1.92 8.96
N ALA A 64 -4.75 -2.75 8.94
CA ALA A 64 -4.84 -4.10 8.35
C ALA A 64 -5.88 -4.97 9.08
N SER A 65 -5.94 -4.86 10.41
CA SER A 65 -6.93 -5.58 11.23
C SER A 65 -8.35 -5.08 11.00
N GLU A 66 -8.55 -3.76 10.87
CA GLU A 66 -9.86 -3.17 10.57
C GLU A 66 -10.37 -3.63 9.20
N ILE A 67 -9.49 -3.62 8.19
CA ILE A 67 -9.83 -4.07 6.84
C ILE A 67 -10.15 -5.57 6.83
N ARG A 68 -9.34 -6.39 7.50
CA ARG A 68 -9.61 -7.83 7.67
C ARG A 68 -10.99 -8.07 8.29
N ALA A 69 -11.34 -7.32 9.33
CA ALA A 69 -12.64 -7.43 9.99
C ALA A 69 -13.79 -6.99 9.07
N ALA A 70 -13.61 -5.93 8.28
CA ALA A 70 -14.61 -5.46 7.31
C ALA A 70 -14.92 -6.49 6.21
N PHE A 71 -13.93 -7.31 5.82
CA PHE A 71 -14.09 -8.37 4.83
C PHE A 71 -14.39 -9.76 5.41
N ALA A 72 -14.46 -9.88 6.74
CA ALA A 72 -14.81 -11.14 7.40
C ALA A 72 -16.21 -11.61 6.94
N GLY A 73 -16.29 -12.83 6.41
CA GLY A 73 -17.53 -13.40 5.86
C GLY A 73 -17.84 -13.04 4.41
N GLN A 74 -16.99 -12.22 3.75
CA GLN A 74 -17.10 -11.91 2.31
C GLN A 74 -16.01 -12.59 1.50
N LEU A 75 -14.82 -12.72 2.11
CA LEU A 75 -13.66 -13.41 1.53
C LEU A 75 -13.51 -14.80 2.17
N GLY A 76 -12.85 -15.71 1.45
CA GLY A 76 -12.46 -17.00 2.00
C GLY A 76 -11.32 -16.88 3.00
N GLU A 77 -11.08 -17.95 3.76
CA GLU A 77 -10.00 -18.01 4.76
C GLU A 77 -8.61 -17.82 4.13
N ALA A 78 -8.43 -18.22 2.86
CA ALA A 78 -7.17 -18.06 2.15
C ALA A 78 -6.86 -16.57 1.90
N GLU A 79 -7.86 -15.79 1.47
CA GLU A 79 -7.72 -14.35 1.24
C GLU A 79 -7.61 -13.58 2.56
N LEU A 80 -8.33 -13.99 3.62
CA LEU A 80 -8.18 -13.40 4.95
C LEU A 80 -6.80 -13.65 5.55
N GLY A 81 -6.20 -14.81 5.28
CA GLY A 81 -4.85 -15.17 5.71
C GLY A 81 -3.75 -14.24 5.16
N LEU A 82 -4.03 -13.49 4.08
CA LEU A 82 -3.11 -12.47 3.57
C LEU A 82 -2.90 -11.33 4.57
N PHE A 83 -3.96 -10.89 5.25
CA PHE A 83 -3.86 -9.85 6.27
C PHE A 83 -3.07 -10.33 7.49
N ASP A 84 -3.23 -11.60 7.86
CA ASP A 84 -2.48 -12.21 8.95
C ASP A 84 -0.97 -12.28 8.61
N ALA A 85 -0.63 -12.63 7.37
CA ALA A 85 0.75 -12.60 6.88
C ALA A 85 1.34 -11.18 6.90
N TYR A 86 0.56 -10.15 6.54
CA TYR A 86 1.01 -8.76 6.63
C TYR A 86 1.25 -8.32 8.07
N ALA A 87 0.38 -8.70 9.00
CA ALA A 87 0.58 -8.44 10.42
C ALA A 87 1.88 -9.09 10.94
N MET A 88 2.16 -10.33 10.53
CA MET A 88 3.41 -11.01 10.89
C MET A 88 4.65 -10.29 10.31
N LEU A 89 4.57 -9.80 9.09
CA LEU A 89 5.65 -9.05 8.43
C LEU A 89 5.94 -7.71 9.13
N LEU A 90 4.90 -6.99 9.56
CA LEU A 90 5.03 -5.75 10.35
C LEU A 90 5.78 -5.97 11.67
N ASP A 91 5.76 -7.19 12.19
CA ASP A 91 6.36 -7.59 13.46
C ASP A 91 7.71 -8.27 13.30
N SER A 92 8.13 -8.49 12.06
CA SER A 92 9.36 -9.21 11.76
C SER A 92 10.59 -8.44 12.25
N PRO A 93 11.53 -9.10 12.95
CA PRO A 93 12.82 -8.51 13.30
C PRO A 93 13.56 -7.94 12.09
N GLU A 94 13.43 -8.60 10.93
CA GLU A 94 14.03 -8.18 9.67
C GLU A 94 13.60 -6.77 9.26
N LEU A 95 12.37 -6.37 9.57
CA LEU A 95 11.87 -5.01 9.35
C LEU A 95 12.14 -4.11 10.55
N VAL A 96 11.67 -4.50 11.74
CA VAL A 96 11.65 -3.65 12.94
C VAL A 96 13.05 -3.37 13.46
N ASP A 97 13.86 -4.41 13.63
CA ASP A 97 15.21 -4.27 14.19
C ASP A 97 16.15 -3.64 13.17
N THR A 98 16.01 -3.96 11.89
CA THR A 98 16.78 -3.29 10.83
C THR A 98 16.46 -1.81 10.77
N ALA A 99 15.18 -1.42 10.76
CA ALA A 99 14.79 0.00 10.74
C ALA A 99 15.25 0.71 12.03
N THR A 100 15.15 0.05 13.18
CA THR A 100 15.67 0.60 14.45
C THR A 100 17.19 0.77 14.37
N ALA A 101 17.94 -0.21 13.90
CA ALA A 101 19.39 -0.11 13.74
C ALA A 101 19.81 1.04 12.81
N GLU A 102 19.09 1.26 11.70
CA GLU A 102 19.33 2.41 10.81
C GLU A 102 19.07 3.76 11.51
N ILE A 103 18.04 3.85 12.37
CA ILE A 103 17.78 5.04 13.17
C ILE A 103 18.92 5.31 14.14
N TRP A 104 19.35 4.27 14.86
CA TRP A 104 20.48 4.35 15.80
C TRP A 104 21.82 4.59 15.08
N GLY A 105 21.91 4.21 13.81
CA GLY A 105 23.02 4.52 12.90
C GLY A 105 23.03 5.96 12.38
N GLY A 106 22.03 6.77 12.73
CA GLY A 106 22.01 8.22 12.46
C GLY A 106 20.99 8.66 11.41
N ASN A 107 20.14 7.78 10.91
CA ASN A 107 19.13 8.13 9.92
C ASN A 107 17.77 8.44 10.58
N TRP A 108 16.94 9.26 9.94
CA TRP A 108 15.54 9.47 10.38
C TRP A 108 14.66 8.25 10.11
N ALA A 109 13.48 8.18 10.74
CA ALA A 109 12.62 6.99 10.68
C ALA A 109 12.18 6.63 9.26
N ALA A 110 11.79 7.60 8.43
CA ALA A 110 11.28 7.30 7.08
C ALA A 110 12.37 6.71 6.16
N GLY A 111 13.58 7.28 6.17
CA GLY A 111 14.73 6.72 5.43
C GLY A 111 15.14 5.34 5.96
N SER A 112 15.06 5.16 7.27
CA SER A 112 15.37 3.87 7.92
C SER A 112 14.40 2.76 7.51
N VAL A 113 13.10 3.06 7.46
CA VAL A 113 12.08 2.12 6.95
C VAL A 113 12.31 1.83 5.47
N ALA A 114 12.55 2.86 4.65
CA ALA A 114 12.81 2.66 3.22
C ALA A 114 13.98 1.69 2.97
N ARG A 115 15.09 1.86 3.69
CA ARG A 115 16.26 0.96 3.62
C ARG A 115 15.95 -0.45 4.11
N ALA A 116 15.26 -0.59 5.24
CA ALA A 116 14.91 -1.89 5.80
C ALA A 116 13.98 -2.68 4.86
N VAL A 117 12.96 -2.01 4.34
CA VAL A 117 11.99 -2.59 3.38
C VAL A 117 12.68 -2.98 2.08
N GLU A 118 13.52 -2.13 1.51
CA GLU A 118 14.22 -2.45 0.26
C GLU A 118 15.22 -3.59 0.45
N LYS A 119 15.90 -3.67 1.60
CA LYS A 119 16.76 -4.80 1.95
C LYS A 119 15.97 -6.11 2.00
N LEU A 120 14.79 -6.09 2.62
CA LEU A 120 13.92 -7.25 2.73
C LEU A 120 13.34 -7.64 1.35
N ALA A 121 12.81 -6.68 0.60
CA ALA A 121 12.24 -6.92 -0.73
C ALA A 121 13.27 -7.52 -1.71
N ARG A 122 14.53 -7.06 -1.67
CA ARG A 122 15.61 -7.63 -2.50
C ARG A 122 15.89 -9.09 -2.22
N GLN A 123 15.70 -9.57 -1.00
CA GLN A 123 15.86 -10.99 -0.66
C GLN A 123 14.81 -11.84 -1.38
N PHE A 124 13.58 -11.32 -1.52
CA PHE A 124 12.51 -11.98 -2.26
C PHE A 124 12.70 -11.86 -3.77
N ASP A 125 13.12 -10.70 -4.29
CA ASP A 125 13.42 -10.51 -5.72
C ASP A 125 14.55 -11.40 -6.25
N ALA A 126 15.50 -11.78 -5.38
CA ALA A 126 16.61 -12.66 -5.73
C ALA A 126 16.18 -14.10 -6.02
N ILE A 127 14.94 -14.47 -5.69
CA ILE A 127 14.41 -15.81 -5.91
C ILE A 127 13.71 -15.80 -7.28
N PRO A 128 14.10 -16.68 -8.23
CA PRO A 128 13.54 -16.72 -9.58
C PRO A 128 12.16 -17.41 -9.61
N ASP A 129 11.22 -16.90 -8.81
CA ASP A 129 9.84 -17.35 -8.72
C ASP A 129 8.90 -16.14 -8.91
N ALA A 130 7.95 -16.25 -9.85
CA ALA A 130 7.00 -15.19 -10.14
C ALA A 130 6.11 -14.83 -8.94
N TYR A 131 5.73 -15.84 -8.15
CA TYR A 131 4.93 -15.65 -6.94
C TYR A 131 5.71 -14.85 -5.88
N LEU A 132 7.02 -15.08 -5.74
CA LEU A 132 7.84 -14.37 -4.75
C LEU A 132 8.19 -12.95 -5.19
N ARG A 133 8.22 -12.66 -6.49
CA ARG A 133 8.34 -11.28 -7.00
C ARG A 133 7.13 -10.43 -6.66
N GLU A 134 5.92 -11.00 -6.72
CA GLU A 134 4.70 -10.34 -6.25
C GLU A 134 4.79 -10.02 -4.75
N ARG A 135 5.36 -10.93 -3.94
CA ARG A 135 5.63 -10.66 -2.52
C ARG A 135 6.60 -9.51 -2.28
N ALA A 136 7.62 -9.35 -3.12
CA ALA A 136 8.53 -8.22 -3.01
C ALA A 136 7.82 -6.88 -3.25
N ALA A 137 6.86 -6.84 -4.19
CA ALA A 137 6.02 -5.66 -4.43
C ALA A 137 5.10 -5.36 -3.24
N ASP A 138 4.47 -6.39 -2.65
CA ASP A 138 3.65 -6.26 -1.44
C ASP A 138 4.44 -5.68 -0.25
N ILE A 139 5.67 -6.17 -0.04
CA ILE A 139 6.57 -5.67 1.01
C ILE A 139 6.87 -4.18 0.81
N ARG A 140 7.14 -3.75 -0.43
CA ARG A 140 7.38 -2.33 -0.74
C ARG A 140 6.13 -1.47 -0.53
N ALA A 141 4.95 -1.97 -0.90
CA ALA A 141 3.68 -1.28 -0.67
C ALA A 141 3.41 -1.09 0.84
N LEU A 142 3.64 -2.14 1.64
CA LEU A 142 3.53 -2.07 3.10
C LEU A 142 4.51 -1.06 3.70
N GLY A 143 5.75 -1.04 3.23
CA GLY A 143 6.75 -0.04 3.61
C GLY A 143 6.32 1.40 3.28
N GLY A 144 5.75 1.61 2.10
CA GLY A 144 5.18 2.91 1.70
C GLY A 144 4.05 3.35 2.64
N ARG A 145 3.23 2.41 3.12
CA ARG A 145 2.18 2.70 4.09
C ARG A 145 2.74 3.16 5.43
N ILE A 146 3.76 2.47 5.97
CA ILE A 146 4.45 2.91 7.20
C ILE A 146 5.02 4.32 7.03
N ILE A 147 5.67 4.59 5.90
CA ILE A 147 6.26 5.90 5.59
C ILE A 147 5.17 6.97 5.48
N SER A 148 3.99 6.65 4.95
CA SER A 148 2.85 7.56 4.92
C SER A 148 2.44 8.02 6.31
N HIS A 149 2.36 7.11 7.29
CA HIS A 149 2.11 7.49 8.69
C HIS A 149 3.25 8.32 9.29
N LEU A 150 4.51 8.02 8.95
CA LEU A 150 5.66 8.79 9.44
C LEU A 150 5.67 10.23 8.90
N LEU A 151 5.15 10.45 7.69
CA LEU A 151 5.11 11.76 7.03
C LEU A 151 3.79 12.51 7.25
N ASP A 152 2.88 11.99 8.07
CA ASP A 152 1.51 12.50 8.26
C ASP A 152 0.76 12.67 6.93
N LYS A 153 1.06 11.82 5.95
CA LYS A 153 0.44 11.79 4.61
C LYS A 153 -0.70 10.78 4.53
N THR A 154 -1.19 10.31 5.66
CA THR A 154 -2.25 9.31 5.70
C THR A 154 -3.58 9.97 5.37
N ASP A 155 -4.08 9.74 4.16
CA ASP A 155 -5.49 9.97 3.86
C ASP A 155 -6.28 8.77 4.41
N THR A 156 -6.89 8.98 5.59
CA THR A 156 -7.73 8.01 6.31
C THR A 156 -9.19 8.11 5.92
N THR A 157 -9.52 8.97 4.94
CA THR A 157 -10.90 9.18 4.53
C THR A 157 -11.43 7.94 3.81
N ALA A 158 -12.40 7.26 4.41
CA ALA A 158 -13.13 6.19 3.76
C ALA A 158 -13.74 6.71 2.45
N ILE A 159 -13.50 5.98 1.36
CA ILE A 159 -14.03 6.32 0.04
C ILE A 159 -15.46 5.79 -0.03
N GLY A 160 -16.44 6.65 -0.30
CA GLY A 160 -17.82 6.19 -0.42
C GLY A 160 -18.81 7.23 -0.95
N GLY A 161 -20.08 6.85 -0.91
CA GLY A 161 -21.21 7.66 -1.38
C GLY A 161 -21.74 7.22 -2.73
N GLY A 162 -21.65 5.92 -3.04
CA GLY A 162 -22.17 5.29 -4.24
C GLY A 162 -21.10 4.57 -5.07
N PRO A 163 -21.48 4.06 -6.26
CA PRO A 163 -20.58 3.30 -7.15
C PRO A 163 -19.26 4.03 -7.41
N THR A 164 -18.16 3.37 -7.07
CA THR A 164 -16.80 3.93 -7.06
C THR A 164 -15.83 3.01 -7.81
N ILE A 165 -15.02 3.63 -8.67
CA ILE A 165 -13.89 3.00 -9.36
C ILE A 165 -12.61 3.52 -8.72
N VAL A 166 -11.80 2.63 -8.15
CA VAL A 166 -10.52 3.02 -7.53
C VAL A 166 -9.45 3.08 -8.62
N VAL A 167 -8.73 4.19 -8.68
CA VAL A 167 -7.68 4.43 -9.67
C VAL A 167 -6.37 4.73 -8.98
N GLY A 168 -5.29 4.03 -9.32
CA GLY A 168 -3.96 4.27 -8.73
C GLY A 168 -2.82 3.79 -9.62
N GLN A 169 -1.57 4.06 -9.22
CA GLN A 169 -0.41 3.50 -9.93
C GLN A 169 -0.27 2.00 -9.66
N CYS A 170 -0.16 1.63 -8.39
CA CYS A 170 -0.23 0.25 -7.90
C CYS A 170 -1.14 0.27 -6.67
N LEU A 171 -2.22 -0.51 -6.69
CA LEU A 171 -3.21 -0.53 -5.61
C LEU A 171 -2.95 -1.74 -4.73
N SER A 172 -2.69 -1.50 -3.45
CA SER A 172 -2.60 -2.58 -2.46
C SER A 172 -3.99 -2.99 -1.99
N VAL A 173 -4.08 -4.17 -1.36
CA VAL A 173 -5.32 -4.62 -0.70
C VAL A 173 -5.79 -3.63 0.37
N LEU A 174 -4.86 -2.92 1.02
CA LEU A 174 -5.20 -1.89 2.00
C LEU A 174 -5.87 -0.68 1.35
N ASP A 175 -5.48 -0.31 0.12
CA ASP A 175 -6.09 0.80 -0.62
C ASP A 175 -7.51 0.46 -1.06
N ILE A 176 -7.71 -0.77 -1.52
CA ILE A 176 -9.03 -1.30 -1.92
C ILE A 176 -9.96 -1.36 -0.69
N GLY A 177 -9.44 -1.74 0.47
CA GLY A 177 -10.20 -1.85 1.72
C GLY A 177 -10.76 -0.54 2.26
N LYS A 178 -10.34 0.62 1.74
CA LYS A 178 -10.90 1.93 2.12
C LYS A 178 -12.26 2.22 1.51
N VAL A 179 -12.66 1.50 0.46
CA VAL A 179 -13.95 1.72 -0.20
C VAL A 179 -15.05 1.06 0.63
N LYS A 180 -16.12 1.82 0.91
CA LYS A 180 -17.28 1.28 1.63
C LYS A 180 -17.81 0.02 0.94
N GLN A 181 -18.27 -0.91 1.77
CA GLN A 181 -18.86 -2.16 1.30
C GLN A 181 -20.02 -1.88 0.33
N GLY A 182 -20.00 -2.55 -0.83
CA GLY A 182 -21.02 -2.40 -1.88
C GLY A 182 -20.81 -1.20 -2.81
N ASP A 183 -19.90 -0.27 -2.48
CA ASP A 183 -19.61 0.89 -3.32
C ASP A 183 -18.51 0.58 -4.37
N LEU A 184 -17.63 -0.41 -4.16
CA LEU A 184 -16.57 -0.76 -5.11
C LEU A 184 -17.14 -1.47 -6.36
N VAL A 185 -17.05 -0.81 -7.51
CA VAL A 185 -17.54 -1.35 -8.80
C VAL A 185 -16.45 -1.52 -9.86
N GLY A 186 -15.21 -1.12 -9.56
CA GLY A 186 -14.09 -1.30 -10.48
C GLY A 186 -12.75 -0.88 -9.88
N ILE A 187 -11.69 -1.40 -10.46
CA ILE A 187 -10.29 -1.10 -10.10
C ILE A 187 -9.54 -0.83 -11.40
N VAL A 188 -8.74 0.24 -11.42
CA VAL A 188 -7.84 0.59 -12.51
C VAL A 188 -6.46 0.89 -11.92
N THR A 189 -5.45 0.15 -12.36
CA THR A 189 -4.05 0.41 -11.99
C THR A 189 -3.23 0.80 -13.22
N ALA A 190 -2.22 1.65 -13.04
CA ALA A 190 -1.25 1.94 -14.08
C ALA A 190 -0.19 0.82 -14.21
N GLU A 191 0.06 0.12 -13.11
CA GLU A 191 1.01 -0.98 -12.96
C GLU A 191 0.32 -2.16 -12.27
N GLY A 192 0.73 -3.39 -12.59
CA GLY A 192 0.18 -4.61 -12.01
C GLY A 192 0.61 -5.85 -12.80
N SER A 193 0.47 -7.02 -12.18
CA SER A 193 0.63 -8.32 -12.85
C SER A 193 -0.73 -8.82 -13.35
N ALA A 194 -0.76 -9.22 -14.62
CA ALA A 194 -1.89 -9.92 -15.24
C ALA A 194 -1.63 -11.43 -15.26
#